data_AF-A0A0S7XPS4-F1
#
_entry.id   AF-A0A0S7XPS4-F1
#
_cell.length_a   1.000
_cell.length_b   1.000
_cell.length_c   1.000
_cell.angle_alpha   90.00
_cell.angle_beta   90.00
_cell.angle_gamma   90.00
#
_symmetry.space_group_name_H-M   'P 1'
#
loop_
_entity.id
_entity.type
_entity.pdbx_description
1 polymer ?
#
loop_
_entity_poly.entity_id
_entity_poly.type
_entity_poly.pdbx_seq_one_letter_code
_entity_poly.pdbx_strand_id
1 'polypeptide(L)'
;FDYLVETETWLTSVLVDNDYGDFLDLAGFMNLWFLRRYAAKLLYELELHRGAAFDAAPERYRDRLSAALGVQIWPEDYLFDVDDGFYCAAYLRAWALERQLRRRLKSDHGEAWFASRAAGETLRALWRRGQEPTADEIAREIGDKGIEFGYLIEDLLDSR
;
A
#
# COMPACT_ATOMS: atom_id res chain seq x y z
N PHE A 1 -4.05 -1.00 10.83
CA PHE A 1 -4.99 -1.26 9.71
C PHE A 1 -5.57 0.08 9.34
N ASP A 2 -4.73 0.92 8.76
CA ASP A 2 -5.04 2.35 8.66
C ASP A 2 -6.10 2.57 7.58
N TYR A 3 -6.03 1.80 6.50
CA TYR A 3 -7.03 1.71 5.43
C TYR A 3 -8.37 1.08 5.84
N LEU A 4 -8.60 0.72 7.11
CA LEU A 4 -9.90 0.19 7.55
C LEU A 4 -10.94 1.31 7.60
N VAL A 5 -10.51 2.52 7.98
CA VAL A 5 -11.39 3.70 8.08
C VAL A 5 -11.84 4.20 6.71
N GLU A 6 -11.27 3.66 5.64
CA GLU A 6 -11.58 3.93 4.24
C GLU A 6 -12.53 2.87 3.65
N THR A 7 -13.30 2.18 4.50
CA THR A 7 -14.27 1.17 4.06
C THR A 7 -15.67 1.56 4.52
N GLU A 8 -16.65 1.39 3.63
CA GLU A 8 -18.06 1.65 3.96
C GLU A 8 -18.52 0.83 5.16
N THR A 9 -18.14 -0.45 5.24
CA THR A 9 -18.47 -1.34 6.36
C THR A 9 -17.99 -0.78 7.69
N TRP A 10 -16.79 -0.20 7.76
CA TRP A 10 -16.30 0.39 8.99
C TRP A 10 -17.02 1.71 9.30
N LEU A 11 -17.14 2.60 8.30
CA LEU A 11 -17.77 3.92 8.45
C LEU A 11 -19.21 3.79 8.96
N THR A 12 -20.02 2.96 8.32
CA THR A 12 -21.42 2.71 8.71
C THR A 12 -21.55 2.03 10.07
N SER A 13 -20.54 1.28 10.52
CA SER A 13 -20.56 0.61 11.82
C SER A 13 -20.15 1.49 13.00
N VAL A 14 -19.34 2.53 12.76
CA VAL A 14 -18.74 3.37 13.81
C VAL A 14 -19.28 4.80 13.81
N LEU A 15 -19.52 5.35 12.62
CA LEU A 15 -20.01 6.71 12.44
C LEU A 15 -21.52 6.73 12.24
N VAL A 16 -22.10 7.93 12.23
CA VAL A 16 -23.52 8.11 11.99
C VAL A 16 -23.90 7.71 10.56
N ASP A 17 -25.16 7.38 10.31
CA ASP A 17 -25.61 7.11 8.96
C ASP A 17 -25.47 8.37 8.07
N ASN A 18 -24.72 8.25 6.98
CA ASN A 18 -24.41 9.33 6.04
C ASN A 18 -24.00 8.75 4.68
N ASP A 19 -24.05 9.58 3.63
CA ASP A 19 -23.39 9.27 2.37
C ASP A 19 -21.88 9.51 2.51
N TYR A 20 -21.10 8.45 2.28
CA TYR A 20 -19.64 8.46 2.36
C TYR A 20 -18.96 8.45 0.98
N GLY A 21 -19.72 8.56 -0.11
CA GLY A 21 -19.20 8.44 -1.48
C GLY A 21 -18.00 9.34 -1.76
N ASP A 22 -18.15 10.66 -1.58
CA ASP A 22 -17.07 11.63 -1.82
C ASP A 22 -15.81 11.35 -0.98
N PHE A 23 -15.98 10.85 0.24
CA PHE A 23 -14.87 10.49 1.11
C PHE A 23 -14.15 9.24 0.62
N LEU A 24 -14.89 8.20 0.23
CA LEU A 24 -14.35 6.96 -0.29
C LEU A 24 -13.65 7.17 -1.64
N ASP A 25 -14.20 8.03 -2.50
CA ASP A 25 -13.58 8.45 -3.76
C ASP A 25 -12.25 9.15 -3.51
N LEU A 26 -12.20 10.07 -2.54
CA LEU A 26 -10.96 10.75 -2.15
C LEU A 26 -9.93 9.75 -1.58
N ALA A 27 -10.36 8.84 -0.71
CA ALA A 27 -9.49 7.80 -0.16
C ALA A 27 -8.90 6.90 -1.26
N GLY A 28 -9.75 6.44 -2.19
CA GLY A 28 -9.33 5.66 -3.36
C GLY A 28 -8.34 6.43 -4.25
N PHE A 29 -8.60 7.71 -4.51
CA PHE A 29 -7.68 8.59 -5.23
C PHE A 29 -6.31 8.69 -4.54
N MET A 30 -6.30 8.93 -3.22
CA MET A 30 -5.07 9.04 -2.44
C MET A 30 -4.26 7.74 -2.47
N ASN A 31 -4.92 6.59 -2.31
CA ASN A 31 -4.27 5.29 -2.37
C ASN A 31 -3.64 5.02 -3.75
N LEU A 32 -4.37 5.32 -4.83
CA LEU A 32 -3.86 5.19 -6.18
C LEU A 32 -2.68 6.14 -6.44
N TRP A 33 -2.77 7.39 -5.96
CA TRP A 33 -1.71 8.37 -6.08
C TRP A 33 -0.43 7.89 -5.38
N PHE A 34 -0.54 7.42 -4.14
CA PHE A 34 0.60 6.87 -3.39
C PHE A 34 1.21 5.64 -4.05
N LEU A 35 0.37 4.71 -4.54
CA LEU A 35 0.86 3.52 -5.24
C LEU A 35 1.67 3.90 -6.49
N ARG A 36 1.13 4.81 -7.31
CA ARG A 36 1.82 5.29 -8.53
C ARG A 36 3.11 6.04 -8.19
N ARG A 37 3.09 6.87 -7.14
CA ARG A 37 4.27 7.60 -6.65
C ARG A 37 5.38 6.64 -6.23
N TYR A 38 5.06 5.68 -5.37
CA TYR A 38 6.05 4.76 -4.81
C TYR A 38 6.60 3.80 -5.87
N ALA A 39 5.76 3.35 -6.82
CA ALA A 39 6.22 2.56 -7.95
C ALA A 39 7.20 3.35 -8.85
N ALA A 40 6.89 4.60 -9.17
CA ALA A 40 7.76 5.45 -9.99
C ALA A 40 9.07 5.80 -9.26
N LYS A 41 8.98 6.11 -7.96
CA LYS A 41 10.11 6.36 -7.07
C LYS A 41 11.04 5.15 -6.98
N LEU A 42 10.50 3.94 -6.82
CA LEU A 42 11.31 2.71 -6.81
C LEU A 42 12.10 2.52 -8.12
N LEU A 43 11.47 2.75 -9.27
CA LEU A 43 12.15 2.66 -10.56
C LEU A 43 13.29 3.67 -10.69
N TYR A 44 13.10 4.88 -10.16
CA TYR A 44 14.13 5.91 -10.12
C TYR A 44 15.28 5.53 -9.16
N GLU A 45 14.97 5.13 -7.92
CA GLU A 45 15.98 4.71 -6.92
C GLU A 45 16.81 3.52 -7.42
N LEU A 46 16.17 2.54 -8.07
CA LEU A 46 16.88 1.39 -8.66
C LEU A 46 17.89 1.82 -9.73
N GLU A 47 17.56 2.83 -10.52
CA GLU A 47 18.51 3.36 -11.51
C GLU A 47 19.64 4.14 -10.83
N LEU A 48 19.30 5.01 -9.87
CA LEU A 48 20.25 5.82 -9.13
C LEU A 48 21.31 4.94 -8.44
N HIS A 49 20.88 3.89 -7.73
CA HIS A 49 21.77 2.97 -7.02
C HIS A 49 22.57 2.03 -7.93
N ARG A 50 22.17 1.84 -9.20
CA ARG A 50 22.95 1.07 -10.19
C ARG A 50 24.12 1.86 -10.78
N GLY A 51 24.31 3.11 -10.37
CA GLY A 51 25.40 3.97 -10.86
C GLY A 51 25.10 4.59 -12.21
N ALA A 52 23.83 4.84 -12.53
CA ALA A 52 23.47 5.65 -13.70
C ALA A 52 24.13 7.04 -13.60
N ALA A 53 24.44 7.65 -14.76
CA ALA A 53 25.11 8.94 -14.82
C ALA A 53 24.37 10.00 -13.98
N PHE A 54 24.97 10.44 -12.88
CA PHE A 54 24.37 11.38 -11.91
C PHE A 54 23.88 12.67 -12.57
N ASP A 55 24.57 13.12 -13.63
CA ASP A 55 24.24 14.35 -14.37
C ASP A 55 22.81 14.37 -14.92
N ALA A 56 22.22 13.21 -15.20
CA ALA A 56 20.85 13.10 -15.72
C ALA A 56 19.86 12.56 -14.68
N ALA A 57 20.27 12.40 -13.41
CA ALA A 57 19.38 11.95 -12.35
C ALA A 57 18.22 12.93 -12.07
N PRO A 58 18.42 14.26 -12.06
CA PRO A 58 17.32 15.21 -11.85
C PRO A 58 16.21 15.12 -12.91
N GLU A 59 16.58 15.09 -14.19
CA GLU A 59 15.62 14.98 -15.29
C GLU A 59 14.90 13.63 -15.28
N ARG A 60 15.64 12.55 -15.00
CA ARG A 60 15.05 11.20 -14.92
C ARG A 60 14.07 11.05 -13.76
N TYR A 61 14.35 11.68 -12.62
CA TYR A 61 13.43 11.76 -11.49
C TYR A 61 12.15 12.50 -11.90
N ARG A 62 12.30 13.72 -12.41
CA ARG A 62 11.19 14.55 -12.89
C ARG A 62 10.32 13.79 -13.89
N ASP A 63 10.92 13.27 -14.95
CA ASP A 63 10.18 12.70 -16.08
C ASP A 63 9.38 11.48 -15.65
N ARG A 64 9.96 10.60 -14.81
CA ARG A 64 9.27 9.42 -14.29
C ARG A 64 8.13 9.75 -13.36
N LEU A 65 8.38 10.56 -12.32
CA LEU A 65 7.33 10.86 -11.35
C LEU A 65 6.25 11.75 -11.97
N SER A 66 6.60 12.69 -12.86
CA SER A 66 5.60 13.51 -13.55
C SER A 66 4.72 12.67 -14.48
N ALA A 67 5.31 11.73 -15.24
CA ALA A 67 4.55 10.81 -16.08
C ALA A 67 3.65 9.88 -15.25
N ALA A 68 4.14 9.40 -14.10
CA ALA A 68 3.36 8.56 -13.21
C ALA A 68 2.23 9.33 -12.52
N LEU A 69 2.44 10.57 -12.10
CA LEU A 69 1.49 11.33 -11.27
C LEU A 69 0.58 12.26 -12.06
N GLY A 70 0.90 12.56 -13.32
CA GLY A 70 0.12 13.47 -14.16
C GLY A 70 0.22 14.94 -13.73
N VAL A 71 1.18 15.26 -12.87
CA VAL A 71 1.46 16.62 -12.38
C VAL A 71 2.95 16.91 -12.53
N GLN A 72 3.30 18.20 -12.57
CA GLN A 72 4.70 18.60 -12.65
C GLN A 72 5.43 18.30 -11.34
N ILE A 73 6.52 17.56 -11.45
CA ILE A 73 7.49 17.33 -10.37
C ILE A 73 8.72 18.19 -10.66
N TRP A 74 9.38 18.68 -9.60
CA TRP A 74 10.54 19.53 -9.74
C TRP A 74 11.82 18.68 -9.70
N PRO A 75 12.75 18.83 -10.65
CA PRO A 75 13.97 18.02 -10.70
C PRO A 75 14.90 18.24 -9.49
N GLU A 76 14.77 19.37 -8.79
CA GLU A 76 15.57 19.72 -7.61
C GLU A 76 15.38 18.76 -6.43
N ASP A 77 14.23 18.08 -6.36
CA ASP A 77 13.89 17.15 -5.28
C ASP A 77 14.54 15.76 -5.46
N TYR A 78 15.29 15.51 -6.54
CA TYR A 78 15.76 14.18 -6.92
C TYR A 78 16.63 13.45 -5.89
N LEU A 79 17.28 14.18 -4.97
CA LEU A 79 18.02 13.61 -3.83
C LEU A 79 17.23 13.72 -2.52
N PHE A 80 16.40 14.75 -2.37
CA PHE A 80 15.60 14.96 -1.17
C PHE A 80 14.51 13.89 -1.03
N ASP A 81 13.92 13.47 -2.16
CA ASP A 81 12.91 12.42 -2.22
C ASP A 81 13.51 11.03 -2.39
N VAL A 82 14.77 10.78 -2.03
CA VAL A 82 15.36 9.42 -1.99
C VAL A 82 15.38 8.93 -0.56
N ASP A 83 14.81 7.76 -0.31
CA ASP A 83 14.83 7.15 1.01
C ASP A 83 15.90 6.06 1.12
N ASP A 84 16.47 5.91 2.31
CA ASP A 84 17.42 4.83 2.58
C ASP A 84 16.76 3.44 2.49
N GLY A 85 17.54 2.46 2.02
CA GLY A 85 17.17 1.05 2.10
C GLY A 85 15.96 0.63 1.25
N PHE A 86 15.66 1.36 0.17
CA PHE A 86 14.48 1.13 -0.67
C PHE A 86 13.19 1.12 0.13
N TYR A 87 13.00 2.12 0.99
CA TYR A 87 11.79 2.28 1.80
C TYR A 87 10.51 2.22 0.95
N CYS A 88 10.55 2.77 -0.26
CA CYS A 88 9.45 2.70 -1.21
C CYS A 88 9.07 1.24 -1.57
N ALA A 89 10.06 0.34 -1.74
CA ALA A 89 9.81 -1.08 -1.97
C ALA A 89 9.18 -1.78 -0.76
N ALA A 90 9.61 -1.41 0.45
CA ALA A 90 9.03 -1.95 1.68
C ALA A 90 7.55 -1.58 1.80
N TYR A 91 7.17 -0.33 1.48
CA TYR A 91 5.78 0.12 1.50
C TYR A 91 4.91 -0.55 0.44
N LEU A 92 5.42 -0.68 -0.79
CA LEU A 92 4.71 -1.41 -1.86
C LEU A 92 4.37 -2.84 -1.42
N ARG A 93 5.35 -3.53 -0.80
CA ARG A 93 5.16 -4.88 -0.27
C ARG A 93 4.21 -4.92 0.94
N ALA A 94 4.28 -3.92 1.82
CA ALA A 94 3.40 -3.82 2.97
C ALA A 94 1.94 -3.60 2.55
N TRP A 95 1.68 -2.74 1.56
CA TRP A 95 0.33 -2.54 1.01
C TRP A 95 -0.23 -3.81 0.37
N ALA A 96 0.59 -4.54 -0.41
CA ALA A 96 0.16 -5.80 -1.00
C ALA A 96 -0.19 -6.84 0.09
N LEU A 97 0.68 -7.01 1.09
CA LEU A 97 0.42 -7.92 2.21
C LEU A 97 -0.81 -7.50 3.03
N GLU A 98 -1.02 -6.21 3.26
CA GLU A 98 -2.19 -5.72 4.00
C GLU A 98 -3.48 -6.12 3.29
N ARG A 99 -3.53 -6.02 1.96
CA ARG A 99 -4.70 -6.41 1.16
C ARG A 99 -4.95 -7.91 1.21
N GLN A 100 -3.90 -8.73 1.12
CA GLN A 100 -4.00 -10.18 1.30
C GLN A 100 -4.52 -10.54 2.71
N LEU A 101 -3.95 -9.93 3.74
CA LEU A 101 -4.32 -10.18 5.13
C LEU A 101 -5.77 -9.75 5.40
N ARG A 102 -6.19 -8.58 4.92
CA ARG A 102 -7.57 -8.10 5.02
C ARG A 102 -8.54 -9.05 4.34
N ARG A 103 -8.24 -9.48 3.10
CA ARG A 103 -9.05 -10.46 2.37
C ARG A 103 -9.21 -11.74 3.16
N ARG A 104 -8.12 -12.24 3.75
CA ARG A 104 -8.18 -13.44 4.59
C ARG A 104 -9.03 -13.25 5.84
N LEU A 105 -8.89 -12.12 6.53
CA LEU A 105 -9.70 -11.81 7.72
C LEU A 105 -11.19 -11.69 7.39
N LYS A 106 -11.54 -11.08 6.26
CA LYS A 106 -12.91 -11.03 5.75
C LYS A 106 -13.46 -12.44 5.45
N SER A 107 -12.66 -13.27 4.78
CA SER A 107 -13.03 -14.66 4.48
C SER A 107 -13.28 -15.49 5.75
N ASP A 108 -12.41 -15.38 6.75
CA ASP A 108 -12.44 -16.23 7.95
C ASP A 108 -13.40 -15.71 9.03
N HIS A 109 -13.67 -14.40 9.07
CA HIS A 109 -14.39 -13.75 10.17
C HIS A 109 -15.55 -12.83 9.72
N GLY A 110 -15.83 -12.74 8.42
CA GLY A 110 -16.89 -11.92 7.83
C GLY A 110 -16.47 -10.47 7.54
N GLU A 111 -17.36 -9.71 6.88
CA GLU A 111 -17.08 -8.32 6.47
C GLU A 111 -16.74 -7.40 7.65
N ALA A 112 -17.41 -7.59 8.79
CA ALA A 112 -17.17 -6.85 10.03
C ALA A 112 -16.09 -7.51 10.92
N TRP A 113 -15.08 -8.16 10.32
CA TRP A 113 -14.01 -8.87 11.05
C TRP A 113 -13.33 -8.01 12.11
N PHE A 114 -13.27 -6.69 11.91
CA PHE A 114 -12.66 -5.74 12.86
C PHE A 114 -13.37 -5.71 14.22
N ALA A 115 -14.64 -6.10 14.28
CA ALA A 115 -15.39 -6.28 15.52
C ALA A 115 -15.28 -7.70 16.10
N SER A 116 -14.62 -8.63 15.40
CA SER A 116 -14.48 -10.02 15.82
C SER A 116 -13.32 -10.20 16.78
N ARG A 117 -13.62 -10.74 17.97
CA ARG A 117 -12.59 -11.17 18.91
C ARG A 117 -11.65 -12.22 18.30
N ALA A 118 -12.18 -13.14 17.48
CA ALA A 118 -11.40 -14.19 16.83
C ALA A 118 -10.37 -13.61 15.85
N ALA A 119 -10.77 -12.62 15.03
CA ALA A 119 -9.84 -11.90 14.17
C ALA A 119 -8.73 -11.20 14.96
N GLY A 120 -9.09 -10.60 16.11
CA GLY A 120 -8.12 -10.01 17.03
C GLY A 120 -7.12 -11.02 17.60
N GLU A 121 -7.53 -12.26 17.92
CA GLU A 121 -6.60 -13.31 18.35
C GLU A 121 -5.65 -13.73 17.21
N THR A 122 -6.15 -13.87 15.99
CA THR A 122 -5.34 -14.16 14.79
C THR A 122 -4.25 -13.10 14.62
N LEU A 123 -4.62 -11.82 14.68
CA LEU A 123 -3.68 -10.71 14.58
C LEU A 123 -2.67 -10.68 15.73
N ARG A 124 -3.12 -10.90 16.98
CA ARG A 124 -2.22 -10.98 18.13
C ARG A 124 -1.20 -12.10 17.96
N ALA A 125 -1.61 -13.27 17.49
CA ALA A 125 -0.71 -14.40 17.28
C ALA A 125 0.38 -14.06 16.26
N LEU A 126 0.00 -13.41 15.15
CA LEU A 126 0.94 -12.97 14.13
C LEU A 126 1.90 -11.88 14.65
N TRP A 127 1.39 -10.84 15.32
CA TRP A 127 2.20 -9.72 15.81
C TRP A 127 3.15 -10.10 16.95
N ARG A 128 2.82 -11.10 17.78
CA ARG A 128 3.69 -11.56 18.87
C ARG A 128 5.05 -12.09 18.40
N ARG A 129 5.20 -12.42 17.11
CA ARG A 129 6.44 -12.90 16.50
C ARG A 129 7.39 -11.77 16.08
N GLY A 130 6.95 -10.51 16.15
CA GLY A 130 7.76 -9.36 15.79
C GLY A 130 8.24 -9.43 14.34
N GLN A 131 9.55 -9.32 14.13
CA GLN A 131 10.19 -9.33 12.81
C GLN A 131 10.74 -10.71 12.40
N GLU A 132 10.36 -11.79 13.11
CA GLU A 132 10.78 -13.14 12.75
C GLU A 132 10.31 -13.54 11.34
N PRO A 133 9.00 -13.45 10.97
CA PRO A 133 8.56 -13.78 9.63
C PRO A 133 8.78 -12.62 8.66
N THR A 134 9.23 -12.96 7.46
CA THR A 134 9.18 -12.06 6.30
C THR A 134 7.75 -11.90 5.81
N ALA A 135 7.47 -10.80 5.10
CA ALA A 135 6.14 -10.56 4.53
C ALA A 135 5.68 -11.68 3.55
N ASP A 136 6.61 -12.33 2.84
CA ASP A 136 6.29 -13.50 2.00
C ASP A 136 5.91 -14.75 2.82
N GLU A 137 6.55 -14.96 3.97
CA GLU A 137 6.20 -16.06 4.87
C GLU A 137 4.83 -15.83 5.51
N ILE A 138 4.54 -14.58 5.93
CA ILE A 138 3.19 -14.22 6.42
C ILE A 138 2.14 -14.50 5.35
N ALA A 139 2.38 -14.07 4.10
CA ALA A 139 1.47 -14.32 2.98
C ALA A 139 1.22 -15.83 2.77
N ARG A 140 2.25 -16.67 2.89
CA ARG A 140 2.09 -18.13 2.80
C ARG A 140 1.30 -18.74 3.95
N GLU A 141 1.52 -18.26 5.17
CA GLU A 141 0.79 -18.72 6.35
C GLU A 141 -0.71 -18.42 6.23
N ILE A 142 -1.09 -17.31 5.59
CA ILE A 142 -2.49 -16.97 5.30
C ILE A 142 -3.03 -17.60 4.02
N GLY A 143 -2.30 -18.54 3.40
CA GLY A 143 -2.79 -19.40 2.32
C GLY A 143 -2.42 -18.96 0.90
N ASP A 144 -1.68 -17.87 0.72
CA ASP A 144 -1.16 -17.45 -0.59
C ASP A 144 0.21 -18.11 -0.90
N LYS A 145 0.80 -17.83 -2.07
CA LYS A 145 2.13 -18.36 -2.43
C LYS A 145 3.30 -17.47 -1.99
N GLY A 146 2.99 -16.23 -1.60
CA GLY A 146 3.91 -15.14 -1.28
C GLY A 146 3.17 -13.82 -1.41
N ILE A 147 3.90 -12.70 -1.41
CA ILE A 147 3.27 -11.40 -1.66
C ILE A 147 2.77 -11.32 -3.09
N GLU A 148 1.51 -10.95 -3.25
CA GLU A 148 0.83 -10.80 -4.53
C GLU A 148 0.24 -9.39 -4.65
N PHE A 149 0.65 -8.67 -5.69
CA PHE A 149 0.16 -7.32 -5.97
C PHE A 149 -1.22 -7.30 -6.63
N GLY A 150 -1.71 -8.45 -7.12
CA GLY A 150 -3.00 -8.57 -7.80
C GLY A 150 -4.15 -8.06 -6.94
N TYR A 151 -4.24 -8.52 -5.69
CA TYR A 151 -5.29 -8.11 -4.77
C TYR A 151 -5.26 -6.60 -4.44
N LEU A 152 -4.07 -5.99 -4.40
CA LEU A 152 -3.95 -4.54 -4.21
C LEU A 152 -4.47 -3.78 -5.43
N ILE A 153 -4.18 -4.27 -6.63
CA ILE A 153 -4.65 -3.63 -7.87
C ILE A 153 -6.16 -3.81 -8.01
N GLU A 154 -6.70 -5.01 -7.75
CA GLU A 154 -8.14 -5.31 -7.77
C GLU A 154 -8.90 -4.39 -6.80
N ASP A 155 -8.47 -4.31 -5.54
CA ASP A 155 -9.10 -3.45 -4.52
C ASP A 155 -9.15 -1.97 -4.95
N LEU A 156 -8.10 -1.46 -5.59
CA LEU A 156 -8.05 -0.09 -6.10
C LEU A 156 -8.93 0.15 -7.33
N LEU A 157 -9.21 -0.89 -8.11
CA LEU A 157 -10.07 -0.81 -9.30
C LEU A 157 -11.54 -1.00 -8.95
N ASP A 158 -11.84 -1.85 -7.97
CA ASP A 158 -13.19 -2.15 -7.48
C ASP A 158 -13.73 -1.08 -6.52
N SER A 159 -12.86 -0.21 -6.00
CA SER A 159 -13.26 0.96 -5.18
C SER A 159 -13.85 2.11 -6.03
N ARG A 160 -14.49 1.81 -7.16
CA ARG A 160 -15.10 2.77 -8.11
C ARG A 160 -16.51 2.38 -8.51
#